data_AF-A0ABD0S3P6-F1
#
_entry.id   AF-A0ABD0S3P6-F1
#
_cell.length_a   1.000
_cell.length_b   1.000
_cell.length_c   1.000
_cell.angle_alpha   90.00
_cell.angle_beta   90.00
_cell.angle_gamma   90.00
#
_symmetry.space_group_name_H-M   'P 1'
#
loop_
_entity.id
_entity.type
_entity.pdbx_description
1 polymer ?
#
loop_
_entity_poly.entity_id
_entity_poly.type
_entity_poly.pdbx_seq_one_letter_code
_entity_poly.pdbx_strand_id
1 'polypeptide(L)'
;MALDIAAVYKPENANDQDFIDIFSQQLLRKRRAIIFGDFNYDLLKRSQSTTAYKQMLKENGFAILNKIDPQYCTRETATSRTIIDHVSTNIKNNNFRLSIVNSLLSDHKLLFLEIDKLVPEEPVKVQYTAIDYNKLSKCIETAQFPDYNNEYNVIEQTLKKAIENSKIIKNKILNPPKNDWINKDIIEAINKRNQLGYIHIRSQHNETAREEYLRQRRIVQKMIQQTKSTYYQKLFKTCSGSPIKVNK
;
A
#
# COMPACT_ATOMS: atom_id res chain seq x y z
N MET A 1 -14.28 -4.19 1.38
CA MET A 1 -13.01 -4.35 0.62
C MET A 1 -12.61 -5.81 0.70
N ALA A 2 -12.28 -6.48 -0.41
CA ALA A 2 -11.96 -7.91 -0.42
C ALA A 2 -10.58 -8.20 0.21
N LEU A 3 -10.38 -9.43 0.69
CA LEU A 3 -9.07 -9.95 1.09
C LEU A 3 -8.39 -10.57 -0.14
N ASP A 4 -7.20 -10.10 -0.47
CA ASP A 4 -6.35 -10.74 -1.48
C ASP A 4 -5.59 -11.91 -0.84
N ILE A 5 -5.69 -13.09 -1.43
CA ILE A 5 -4.88 -14.26 -1.05
C ILE A 5 -4.02 -14.64 -2.25
N ALA A 6 -2.71 -14.76 -2.07
CA ALA A 6 -1.78 -15.09 -3.16
C ALA A 6 -0.81 -16.20 -2.74
N ALA A 7 -0.65 -17.18 -3.62
CA ALA A 7 0.42 -18.16 -3.57
C ALA A 7 1.56 -17.72 -4.50
N VAL A 8 2.81 -17.78 -4.02
CA VAL A 8 3.99 -17.37 -4.78
C VAL A 8 5.01 -18.51 -4.77
N TYR A 9 5.62 -18.74 -5.93
CA TYR A 9 6.77 -19.63 -6.07
C TYR A 9 7.92 -18.88 -6.72
N LYS A 10 9.08 -18.83 -6.06
CA LYS A 10 10.34 -18.38 -6.65
C LYS A 10 11.22 -19.60 -6.93
N PRO A 11 11.56 -19.90 -8.19
CA PRO A 11 12.55 -20.94 -8.49
C PRO A 11 13.92 -20.65 -7.84
N GLU A 12 14.62 -21.69 -7.36
CA GLU A 12 15.95 -21.57 -6.73
C GLU A 12 16.94 -20.81 -7.64
N ASN A 13 16.95 -21.11 -8.94
CA ASN A 13 17.87 -20.53 -9.93
C ASN A 13 17.41 -19.18 -10.52
N ALA A 14 16.28 -18.64 -10.06
CA ALA A 14 15.79 -17.36 -10.56
C ALA A 14 16.65 -16.19 -10.04
N ASN A 15 16.89 -15.19 -10.90
CA ASN A 15 17.60 -13.98 -10.52
C ASN A 15 16.87 -13.25 -9.37
N ASP A 16 17.58 -13.02 -8.27
CA ASP A 16 17.00 -12.45 -7.06
C ASP A 16 16.52 -11.01 -7.24
N GLN A 17 17.32 -10.19 -7.92
CA GLN A 17 16.98 -8.79 -8.15
C GLN A 17 15.72 -8.67 -9.01
N ASP A 18 15.64 -9.46 -10.08
CA ASP A 18 14.49 -9.49 -10.95
C ASP A 18 13.22 -9.93 -10.22
N PHE A 19 13.32 -10.99 -9.41
CA PHE A 19 12.20 -11.45 -8.60
C PHE A 19 11.74 -10.38 -7.61
N ILE A 20 12.65 -9.81 -6.83
CA ILE A 20 12.35 -8.79 -5.81
C ILE A 20 11.67 -7.57 -6.46
N ASP A 21 12.17 -7.12 -7.61
CA ASP A 21 11.61 -5.99 -8.33
C ASP A 21 10.18 -6.23 -8.81
N ILE A 22 9.95 -7.38 -9.46
CA ILE A 22 8.62 -7.75 -9.96
C ILE A 22 7.67 -7.92 -8.78
N PHE A 23 8.11 -8.63 -7.73
CA PHE A 23 7.28 -8.92 -6.58
C PHE A 23 6.89 -7.64 -5.83
N SER A 24 7.85 -6.76 -5.52
CA SER A 24 7.61 -5.42 -4.93
C SER A 24 6.54 -4.65 -5.68
N GLN A 25 6.61 -4.66 -7.01
CA GLN A 25 5.66 -3.95 -7.84
C GLN A 25 4.24 -4.53 -7.81
N GLN A 26 4.08 -5.85 -7.59
CA GLN A 26 2.77 -6.46 -7.38
C GLN A 26 2.19 -6.10 -6.01
N LEU A 27 3.04 -6.04 -4.97
CA LEU A 27 2.63 -5.68 -3.61
C LEU A 27 2.02 -4.29 -3.51
N LEU A 28 2.50 -3.31 -4.29
CA LEU A 28 2.01 -1.92 -4.26
C LEU A 28 0.51 -1.77 -4.51
N ARG A 29 -0.11 -2.73 -5.21
CA ARG A 29 -1.56 -2.69 -5.49
C ARG A 29 -2.40 -3.34 -4.41
N LYS A 30 -1.77 -4.11 -3.53
CA LYS A 30 -2.44 -4.96 -2.55
C LYS A 30 -2.69 -4.16 -1.28
N ARG A 31 -3.96 -3.81 -1.05
CA ARG A 31 -4.36 -3.04 0.14
C ARG A 31 -4.53 -3.92 1.38
N ARG A 32 -4.95 -5.17 1.19
CA ARG A 32 -5.27 -6.10 2.25
C ARG A 32 -4.99 -7.51 1.77
N ALA A 33 -3.80 -8.01 2.05
CA ALA A 33 -3.32 -9.25 1.46
C ALA A 33 -2.62 -10.17 2.45
N ILE A 34 -2.76 -11.46 2.17
CA ILE A 34 -1.98 -12.54 2.76
C ILE A 34 -1.30 -13.26 1.61
N ILE A 35 0.02 -13.40 1.73
CA ILE A 35 0.85 -13.94 0.68
C ILE A 35 1.67 -15.06 1.28
N PHE A 36 1.62 -16.23 0.65
CA PHE A 36 2.36 -17.39 1.11
C PHE A 36 2.97 -18.18 -0.04
N GLY A 37 3.92 -19.05 0.28
CA GLY A 37 4.49 -20.01 -0.66
C GLY A 37 5.99 -20.14 -0.52
N ASP A 38 6.62 -20.87 -1.44
CA ASP A 38 8.04 -21.14 -1.43
C ASP A 38 8.82 -20.04 -2.17
N PHE A 39 9.58 -19.27 -1.40
CA PHE A 39 10.39 -18.16 -1.90
C PHE A 39 11.85 -18.54 -2.10
N ASN A 40 12.28 -19.74 -1.68
CA ASN A 40 13.69 -20.14 -1.72
C ASN A 40 14.66 -19.10 -1.09
N TYR A 41 14.19 -18.36 -0.09
CA TYR A 41 14.95 -17.37 0.66
C TYR A 41 15.04 -17.77 2.12
N ASP A 42 16.09 -18.49 2.50
CA ASP A 42 16.20 -19.00 3.87
C ASP A 42 16.23 -17.88 4.92
N LEU A 43 15.15 -17.74 5.71
CA LEU A 43 15.01 -16.68 6.72
C LEU A 43 15.98 -16.82 7.88
N LEU A 44 16.54 -18.02 8.10
CA LEU A 44 17.56 -18.29 9.12
C LEU A 44 18.92 -17.72 8.72
N LYS A 45 19.16 -17.54 7.41
CA LYS A 45 20.43 -17.02 6.89
C LYS A 45 20.39 -15.50 6.70
N ARG A 46 21.55 -14.87 6.90
CA ARG A 46 21.80 -13.44 6.62
C ARG A 46 22.50 -13.28 5.27
N SER A 47 21.92 -13.83 4.21
CA SER A 47 22.40 -13.59 2.85
C SER A 47 22.00 -12.18 2.37
N GLN A 48 22.71 -11.66 1.37
CA GLN A 48 22.36 -10.38 0.74
C GLN A 48 20.94 -10.42 0.16
N SER A 49 20.60 -11.49 -0.57
CA SER A 49 19.29 -11.66 -1.20
C SER A 49 18.15 -11.78 -0.17
N THR A 50 18.33 -12.58 0.89
CA THR A 50 17.33 -12.69 1.98
C THR A 50 17.14 -11.32 2.66
N THR A 51 18.22 -10.56 2.86
CA THR A 51 18.14 -9.23 3.48
C THR A 51 17.39 -8.25 2.59
N ALA A 52 17.69 -8.21 1.29
CA ALA A 52 17.00 -7.38 0.31
C ALA A 52 15.51 -7.74 0.21
N TYR A 53 15.17 -9.03 0.22
CA TYR A 53 13.79 -9.51 0.25
C TYR A 53 13.03 -9.04 1.52
N LYS A 54 13.62 -9.22 2.71
CA LYS A 54 13.05 -8.76 3.99
C LYS A 54 12.82 -7.25 3.98
N GLN A 55 13.80 -6.49 3.48
CA GLN A 55 13.68 -5.04 3.37
C GLN A 55 12.57 -4.64 2.39
N MET A 56 12.50 -5.26 1.22
CA MET A 56 11.46 -4.98 0.22
C MET A 56 10.05 -5.23 0.78
N LEU A 57 9.84 -6.34 1.51
CA LEU A 57 8.55 -6.60 2.17
C LEU A 57 8.19 -5.48 3.16
N LYS A 58 9.15 -5.12 4.03
CA LYS A 58 8.96 -4.06 5.03
C LYS A 58 8.64 -2.72 4.38
N GLU A 59 9.34 -2.35 3.31
CA GLU A 59 9.09 -1.12 2.55
C GLU A 59 7.72 -1.08 1.86
N ASN A 60 7.15 -2.25 1.55
CA ASN A 60 5.80 -2.39 1.01
C ASN A 60 4.73 -2.56 2.10
N GLY A 61 5.11 -2.46 3.37
CA GLY A 61 4.19 -2.56 4.51
C GLY A 61 3.80 -4.00 4.88
N PHE A 62 4.51 -5.01 4.38
CA PHE A 62 4.30 -6.41 4.73
C PHE A 62 5.21 -6.84 5.89
N ALA A 63 4.65 -7.60 6.82
CA ALA A 63 5.37 -8.31 7.87
C ALA A 63 5.40 -9.80 7.56
N ILE A 64 6.53 -10.45 7.87
CA ILE A 64 6.66 -11.91 7.82
C ILE A 64 6.08 -12.49 9.11
N LEU A 65 5.19 -13.48 8.98
CA LEU A 65 4.53 -14.15 10.10
C LEU A 65 5.30 -15.38 10.60
N ASN A 66 6.22 -15.93 9.80
CA ASN A 66 7.07 -17.04 10.22
C ASN A 66 7.88 -16.67 11.47
N LYS A 67 7.93 -17.59 12.43
CA LYS A 67 8.88 -17.51 13.55
C LYS A 67 10.27 -17.92 13.07
N ILE A 68 11.22 -16.99 13.13
CA ILE A 68 12.57 -17.17 12.58
C ILE A 68 13.45 -17.88 13.62
N ASP A 69 13.31 -19.20 13.69
CA ASP A 69 14.10 -20.07 14.56
C ASP A 69 14.15 -21.48 13.94
N PRO A 70 15.29 -22.19 13.96
CA PRO A 70 15.45 -23.51 13.33
C PRO A 70 14.41 -24.56 13.75
N GLN A 71 13.83 -24.46 14.94
CA GLN A 71 12.78 -25.38 15.40
C GLN A 71 11.45 -25.20 14.63
N TYR A 72 11.27 -24.05 13.98
CA TYR A 72 10.13 -23.74 13.11
C TYR A 72 10.55 -23.75 11.63
N CYS A 73 11.50 -24.62 11.26
CA CYS A 73 11.86 -24.83 9.86
C CYS A 73 10.62 -25.22 9.04
N THR A 74 10.56 -24.77 7.79
CA THR A 74 9.48 -25.10 6.86
C THR A 74 9.89 -26.18 5.88
N ARG A 75 11.20 -26.41 5.74
CA ARG A 75 11.78 -27.54 5.04
C ARG A 75 12.85 -28.18 5.90
N GLU A 76 12.82 -29.51 5.97
CA GLU A 76 13.77 -30.32 6.71
C GLU A 76 14.21 -31.50 5.86
N THR A 77 15.51 -31.57 5.59
CA THR A 77 16.16 -32.69 4.91
C THR A 77 17.06 -33.42 5.91
N ALA A 78 17.70 -34.52 5.48
CA ALA A 78 18.65 -35.25 6.32
C ALA A 78 19.83 -34.38 6.83
N THR A 79 20.17 -33.30 6.12
CA THR A 79 21.36 -32.48 6.40
C THR A 79 21.05 -31.01 6.67
N SER A 80 19.81 -30.56 6.47
CA SER A 80 19.47 -29.13 6.56
C SER A 80 18.09 -28.87 7.13
N ARG A 81 17.98 -27.74 7.83
CA ARG A 81 16.72 -27.14 8.30
C ARG A 81 16.67 -25.71 7.81
N THR A 82 15.68 -25.37 7.00
CA THR A 82 15.55 -24.05 6.40
C THR A 82 14.14 -23.50 6.56
N ILE A 83 14.01 -22.17 6.52
CA ILE A 83 12.71 -21.50 6.46
C ILE A 83 12.65 -20.81 5.10
N ILE A 84 12.07 -21.49 4.11
CA ILE A 84 11.98 -21.00 2.73
C ILE A 84 10.53 -20.80 2.26
N ASP A 85 9.58 -21.42 2.97
CA ASP A 85 8.15 -21.23 2.77
C ASP A 85 7.70 -20.10 3.68
N HIS A 86 7.32 -18.97 3.10
CA HIS A 86 7.01 -17.76 3.87
C HIS A 86 5.53 -17.50 3.90
N VAL A 87 5.07 -16.88 4.96
CA VAL A 87 3.75 -16.26 5.09
C VAL A 87 3.98 -14.81 5.46
N SER A 88 3.40 -13.89 4.69
CA SER A 88 3.52 -12.46 4.91
C SER A 88 2.19 -11.74 4.71
N THR A 89 1.99 -10.65 5.43
CA THR A 89 0.75 -9.86 5.36
C THR A 89 0.99 -8.39 5.62
N ASN A 90 0.20 -7.52 4.99
CA ASN A 90 0.16 -6.09 5.28
C ASN A 90 -1.04 -5.68 6.14
N ILE A 91 -1.78 -6.66 6.65
CA ILE A 91 -2.94 -6.42 7.48
C ILE A 91 -2.47 -6.22 8.92
N LYS A 92 -2.81 -5.06 9.50
CA LYS A 92 -2.46 -4.69 10.88
C LYS A 92 -3.56 -5.11 11.85
N ASN A 93 -3.22 -5.18 13.14
CA ASN A 93 -4.16 -5.33 14.26
C ASN A 93 -5.06 -6.58 14.19
N ASN A 94 -4.56 -7.69 13.63
CA ASN A 94 -5.26 -8.97 13.64
C ASN A 94 -4.41 -10.05 14.29
N ASN A 95 -5.07 -11.02 14.89
CA ASN A 95 -4.42 -12.21 15.41
C ASN A 95 -4.22 -13.19 14.25
N PHE A 96 -2.96 -13.50 13.99
CA PHE A 96 -2.57 -14.57 13.09
C PHE A 96 -2.00 -15.70 13.92
N ARG A 97 -2.45 -16.93 13.67
CA ARG A 97 -1.80 -18.13 14.22
C ARG A 97 -1.25 -18.93 13.07
N LEU A 98 0.08 -19.06 13.05
CA LEU A 98 0.80 -19.87 12.08
C LEU A 98 1.31 -21.13 12.78
N SER A 99 0.87 -22.28 12.28
CA SER A 99 1.26 -23.60 12.77
C SER A 99 1.98 -24.37 11.67
N ILE A 100 2.97 -25.17 12.06
CA ILE A 100 3.78 -25.99 11.15
C ILE A 100 3.50 -27.45 11.48
N VAL A 101 3.13 -28.23 10.48
CA VAL A 101 2.83 -29.66 10.62
C VAL A 101 3.79 -30.45 9.74
N ASN A 102 4.44 -31.45 10.32
CA ASN A 102 5.36 -32.30 9.57
C ASN A 102 4.61 -33.09 8.49
N SER A 103 5.19 -33.16 7.30
CA SER A 103 4.73 -34.05 6.23
C SER A 103 5.57 -35.32 6.24
N LEU A 104 4.93 -36.48 6.04
CA LEU A 104 5.64 -37.76 5.82
C LEU A 104 6.00 -37.97 4.35
N LEU A 105 5.48 -37.13 3.45
CA LEU A 105 5.57 -37.32 1.99
C LEU A 105 6.50 -36.31 1.31
N SER A 106 6.99 -35.31 2.05
CA SER A 106 7.84 -34.25 1.52
C SER A 106 8.81 -33.76 2.59
N ASP A 107 9.96 -33.26 2.16
CA ASP A 107 10.88 -32.49 2.97
C ASP A 107 10.31 -31.11 3.36
N HIS A 108 9.31 -30.61 2.63
CA HIS A 108 8.52 -29.44 3.03
C HIS A 108 7.44 -29.82 4.05
N LYS A 109 7.28 -28.97 5.05
CA LYS A 109 6.26 -29.05 6.09
C LYS A 109 5.02 -28.25 5.68
N LEU A 110 3.86 -28.68 6.16
CA LEU A 110 2.60 -27.99 5.91
C LEU A 110 2.50 -26.75 6.79
N LEU A 111 2.11 -25.62 6.18
CA LEU A 111 1.84 -24.37 6.89
C LEU A 111 0.32 -24.18 7.03
N PHE A 112 -0.14 -24.04 8.27
CA PHE A 112 -1.52 -23.72 8.60
C PHE A 112 -1.61 -22.29 9.14
N LEU A 113 -2.38 -21.44 8.46
CA LEU A 113 -2.63 -20.08 8.89
C LEU A 113 -4.09 -19.93 9.31
N GLU A 114 -4.32 -19.65 10.58
CA GLU A 114 -5.61 -19.24 11.11
C GLU A 114 -5.67 -17.72 11.22
N ILE A 115 -6.83 -17.16 10.88
CA ILE A 115 -7.07 -15.73 10.88
C ILE A 115 -8.44 -15.51 11.52
N ASP A 116 -8.47 -14.69 12.57
CA ASP A 116 -9.74 -14.24 13.15
C ASP A 116 -10.56 -13.47 12.11
N LYS A 117 -11.88 -13.32 12.36
CA LYS A 117 -12.79 -12.64 11.43
C LYS A 117 -12.22 -11.29 11.03
N LEU A 118 -11.81 -11.24 9.77
CA LEU A 118 -11.19 -10.09 9.13
C LEU A 118 -12.27 -9.03 8.87
N VAL A 119 -12.56 -8.17 9.84
CA VAL A 119 -13.44 -7.00 9.64
C VAL A 119 -12.66 -5.94 8.83
N PRO A 120 -13.19 -5.44 7.70
CA PRO A 120 -12.58 -4.31 7.02
C PRO A 120 -12.60 -3.09 7.95
N GLU A 121 -11.51 -2.32 8.00
CA GLU A 121 -11.56 -1.00 8.66
C GLU A 121 -12.71 -0.19 8.04
N GLU A 122 -13.60 0.33 8.88
CA GLU A 122 -14.65 1.20 8.40
C GLU A 122 -14.04 2.50 7.85
N PRO A 123 -14.49 2.98 6.69
CA PRO A 123 -14.03 4.25 6.16
C PRO A 123 -14.32 5.36 7.18
N VAL A 124 -13.28 6.07 7.62
CA VAL A 124 -13.44 7.22 8.52
C VAL A 124 -14.28 8.28 7.80
N LYS A 125 -15.48 8.56 8.32
CA LYS A 125 -16.33 9.63 7.81
C LYS A 125 -15.99 10.90 8.56
N VAL A 126 -15.57 11.93 7.84
CA VAL A 126 -15.34 13.26 8.40
C VAL A 126 -16.48 14.17 7.96
N GLN A 127 -17.06 14.88 8.93
CA GLN A 127 -18.01 15.94 8.68
C GLN A 127 -17.26 17.23 8.38
N TYR A 128 -17.69 17.93 7.33
CA TYR A 128 -17.20 19.26 7.03
C TYR A 128 -18.34 20.16 6.62
N THR A 129 -18.18 21.45 6.91
CA THR A 129 -19.13 22.48 6.51
C THR A 129 -18.85 22.89 5.08
N ALA A 130 -19.88 22.80 4.23
CA ALA A 130 -19.84 23.28 2.86
C ALA A 130 -20.90 24.37 2.68
N ILE A 131 -20.74 25.23 1.67
CA ILE A 131 -21.77 26.18 1.27
C ILE A 131 -22.66 25.52 0.20
N ASP A 132 -23.96 25.55 0.40
CA ASP A 132 -24.95 25.23 -0.64
C ASP A 132 -25.16 26.48 -1.51
N TYR A 133 -24.56 26.48 -2.69
CA TYR A 133 -24.64 27.61 -3.62
C TYR A 133 -26.06 27.85 -4.15
N ASN A 134 -26.90 26.81 -4.27
CA ASN A 134 -28.28 26.99 -4.73
C ASN A 134 -29.12 27.67 -3.64
N LYS A 135 -28.92 27.27 -2.39
CA LYS A 135 -29.56 27.91 -1.23
C LYS A 135 -29.05 29.34 -1.05
N LEU A 136 -27.75 29.58 -1.23
CA LEU A 136 -27.16 30.90 -1.18
C LEU A 136 -27.73 31.82 -2.26
N SER A 137 -27.81 31.35 -3.51
CA SER A 137 -28.39 32.12 -4.63
C SER A 137 -29.81 32.55 -4.31
N LYS A 138 -30.66 31.60 -3.87
CA LYS A 138 -32.03 31.90 -3.47
C LYS A 138 -32.09 32.90 -2.31
N CYS A 139 -31.26 32.74 -1.28
CA CYS A 139 -31.22 33.68 -0.17
C CYS A 139 -30.86 35.10 -0.62
N ILE A 140 -29.91 35.24 -1.54
CA ILE A 140 -29.49 36.54 -2.08
C ILE A 140 -30.58 37.12 -3.01
N GLU A 141 -31.19 36.31 -3.86
CA GLU A 141 -32.29 36.73 -4.75
C GLU A 141 -33.51 37.25 -3.98
N THR A 142 -33.80 36.65 -2.83
CA THR A 142 -34.90 37.09 -1.94
C THR A 142 -34.51 38.20 -0.98
N ALA A 143 -33.23 38.56 -0.89
CA ALA A 143 -32.77 39.60 0.02
C ALA A 143 -33.17 40.97 -0.51
N GLN A 144 -33.93 41.72 0.28
CA GLN A 144 -34.20 43.13 0.00
C GLN A 144 -33.00 43.96 0.45
N PHE A 145 -32.31 44.57 -0.51
CA PHE A 145 -31.25 45.53 -0.22
C PHE A 145 -31.89 46.93 -0.13
N PRO A 146 -31.62 47.71 0.94
CA PRO A 146 -32.11 49.07 1.04
C PRO A 146 -31.53 49.93 -0.10
N ASP A 147 -32.37 50.77 -0.71
CA ASP A 147 -32.04 51.56 -1.91
C ASP A 147 -31.27 52.87 -1.61
N TYR A 148 -30.63 52.97 -0.44
CA TYR A 148 -29.96 54.19 0.00
C TYR A 148 -28.43 54.07 -0.09
N ASN A 149 -27.83 55.10 -0.71
CA ASN A 149 -26.38 55.27 -0.85
C ASN A 149 -25.66 55.16 0.50
N ASN A 150 -24.67 54.27 0.57
CA ASN A 150 -23.63 54.12 1.61
C ASN A 150 -23.83 53.16 2.80
N GLU A 151 -24.67 52.12 2.68
CA GLU A 151 -24.69 51.06 3.70
C GLU A 151 -23.97 49.76 3.27
N TYR A 152 -22.71 49.88 2.84
CA TYR A 152 -21.84 48.72 2.55
C TYR A 152 -21.82 47.70 3.70
N ASN A 153 -21.89 48.18 4.94
CA ASN A 153 -21.97 47.34 6.14
C ASN A 153 -23.24 46.46 6.15
N VAL A 154 -24.38 46.97 5.67
CA VAL A 154 -25.64 46.21 5.62
C VAL A 154 -25.59 45.15 4.55
N ILE A 155 -25.00 45.45 3.39
CA ILE A 155 -24.76 44.46 2.33
C ILE A 155 -23.80 43.37 2.84
N GLU A 156 -22.69 43.75 3.47
CA GLU A 156 -21.70 42.81 4.00
C GLU A 156 -22.31 41.91 5.09
N GLN A 157 -23.10 42.46 6.01
CA GLN A 157 -23.78 41.67 7.03
C GLN A 157 -24.84 40.73 6.43
N THR A 158 -25.58 41.20 5.42
CA THR A 158 -26.56 40.39 4.71
C THR A 158 -25.90 39.22 4.00
N LEU A 159 -24.76 39.44 3.33
CA LEU A 159 -23.97 38.39 2.67
C LEU A 159 -23.39 37.39 3.69
N LYS A 160 -22.80 37.88 4.78
CA LYS A 160 -22.29 37.02 5.87
C LYS A 160 -23.40 36.14 6.43
N LYS A 161 -24.58 36.70 6.67
CA LYS A 161 -25.76 35.97 7.17
C LYS A 161 -26.28 34.95 6.14
N ALA A 162 -26.33 35.31 4.86
CA ALA A 162 -26.74 34.40 3.79
C ALA A 162 -25.77 33.23 3.63
N ILE A 163 -24.46 33.47 3.72
CA ILE A 163 -23.42 32.43 3.72
C ILE A 163 -23.60 31.50 4.90
N GLU A 164 -23.80 32.04 6.11
CA GLU A 164 -24.01 31.22 7.31
C GLU A 164 -25.24 30.32 7.20
N ASN A 165 -26.37 30.88 6.75
CA ASN A 165 -27.63 30.15 6.57
C ASN A 165 -27.56 29.11 5.44
N SER A 166 -26.61 29.27 4.52
CA SER A 166 -26.39 28.36 3.39
C SER A 166 -25.36 27.28 3.70
N LYS A 167 -24.79 27.27 4.91
CA LYS A 167 -23.92 26.18 5.34
C LYS A 167 -24.72 24.90 5.50
N ILE A 168 -24.16 23.82 4.95
CA ILE A 168 -24.67 22.46 5.08
C ILE A 168 -23.55 21.55 5.55
N ILE A 169 -23.92 20.55 6.35
CA ILE A 169 -22.99 19.51 6.79
C ILE A 169 -22.91 18.46 5.68
N LYS A 170 -21.71 18.25 5.15
CA LYS A 170 -21.43 17.16 4.22
C LYS A 170 -20.53 16.13 4.89
N ASN A 171 -20.78 14.87 4.55
CA ASN A 171 -19.92 13.76 4.95
C ASN A 171 -18.94 13.46 3.82
N LYS A 172 -17.66 13.39 4.13
CA LYS A 172 -16.63 12.88 3.22
C LYS A 172 -16.03 11.60 3.80
N ILE A 173 -15.94 10.57 2.98
CA ILE A 173 -15.12 9.41 3.30
C ILE A 173 -13.66 9.85 3.21
N LEU A 174 -12.98 9.86 4.35
CA LEU A 174 -11.54 10.03 4.41
C LEU A 174 -10.92 8.71 3.95
N ASN A 175 -10.40 8.69 2.73
CA ASN A 175 -9.54 7.59 2.34
C ASN A 175 -8.27 7.70 3.20
N PRO A 176 -7.85 6.63 3.89
CA PRO A 176 -6.54 6.65 4.53
C PRO A 176 -5.49 7.00 3.47
N PRO A 177 -4.44 7.74 3.83
CA PRO A 177 -3.37 8.02 2.90
C PRO A 177 -2.87 6.68 2.32
N LYS A 178 -3.00 6.51 1.00
CA LYS A 178 -2.09 5.60 0.30
C LYS A 178 -0.69 6.06 0.71
N ASN A 179 0.23 5.15 1.07
CA ASN A 179 1.62 5.49 1.39
C ASN A 179 2.02 6.76 0.62
N ASP A 180 2.23 7.89 1.31
CA ASP A 180 2.03 9.24 0.70
C ASP A 180 2.94 9.52 -0.51
N TRP A 181 3.96 8.68 -0.74
CA TRP A 181 4.82 8.70 -1.90
C TRP A 181 4.22 8.06 -3.16
N ILE A 182 3.13 7.27 -3.07
CA ILE A 182 2.48 6.62 -4.23
C ILE A 182 1.44 7.56 -4.84
N ASN A 183 1.81 8.25 -5.91
CA ASN A 183 0.92 9.12 -6.67
C ASN A 183 0.23 8.42 -7.86
N LYS A 184 -0.67 9.14 -8.55
CA LYS A 184 -1.42 8.64 -9.71
C LYS A 184 -0.51 8.20 -10.85
N ASP A 185 0.54 8.96 -11.14
CA ASP A 185 1.47 8.70 -12.24
C ASP A 185 2.24 7.38 -12.05
N ILE A 186 2.68 7.08 -10.83
CA ILE A 186 3.30 5.79 -10.49
C ILE A 186 2.32 4.65 -10.73
N ILE A 187 1.06 4.80 -10.30
CA ILE A 187 0.04 3.77 -10.50
C ILE A 187 -0.19 3.51 -11.99
N GLU A 188 -0.29 4.57 -12.80
CA GLU A 188 -0.45 4.47 -14.26
C GLU A 188 0.77 3.80 -14.91
N ALA A 189 1.98 4.18 -14.51
CA ALA A 189 3.21 3.58 -15.03
C ALA A 189 3.29 2.07 -14.70
N ILE A 190 2.90 1.67 -13.48
CA ILE A 190 2.79 0.26 -13.07
C ILE A 190 1.71 -0.45 -13.90
N ASN A 191 0.56 0.19 -14.16
CA ASN A 191 -0.53 -0.35 -14.99
C ASN A 191 -0.05 -0.65 -16.41
N LYS A 192 0.60 0.31 -17.05
CA LYS A 192 1.19 0.16 -18.39
C LYS A 192 2.22 -0.96 -18.43
N ARG A 193 3.12 -1.04 -17.43
CA ARG A 193 4.10 -2.12 -17.33
C ARG A 193 3.42 -3.49 -17.27
N ASN A 194 2.38 -3.65 -16.45
CA ASN A 194 1.68 -4.92 -16.33
C ASN A 194 0.98 -5.32 -17.64
N GLN A 195 0.37 -4.36 -18.34
CA GLN A 195 -0.19 -4.62 -19.68
C GLN A 195 0.87 -5.15 -20.64
N LEU A 196 2.03 -4.47 -20.73
CA LEU A 196 3.15 -4.93 -21.57
C LEU A 196 3.69 -6.29 -21.13
N GLY A 197 3.73 -6.57 -19.82
CA GLY A 197 4.13 -7.88 -19.29
C GLY A 197 3.19 -9.00 -19.75
N TYR A 198 1.88 -8.77 -19.73
CA TYR A 198 0.92 -9.74 -20.27
C TYR A 198 1.07 -9.94 -21.78
N ILE A 199 1.36 -8.88 -22.54
CA ILE A 199 1.62 -8.97 -23.99
C ILE A 199 2.87 -9.79 -24.24
N HIS A 200 3.97 -9.52 -23.53
CA HIS A 200 5.23 -10.26 -23.64
C HIS A 200 5.05 -11.75 -23.32
N ILE A 201 4.36 -12.09 -22.23
CA ILE A 201 4.10 -13.49 -21.85
C ILE A 201 3.29 -14.21 -22.92
N ARG A 202 2.28 -13.55 -23.51
CA ARG A 202 1.47 -14.11 -24.60
C ARG A 202 2.23 -14.20 -25.94
N SER A 203 3.31 -13.43 -26.07
CA SER A 203 4.09 -13.28 -27.31
C SER A 203 5.54 -13.70 -27.07
N GLN A 204 5.76 -14.92 -26.58
CA GLN A 204 7.04 -15.36 -26.00
C GLN A 204 8.25 -15.24 -26.96
N HIS A 205 8.02 -15.18 -28.27
CA HIS A 205 9.06 -15.01 -29.30
C HIS A 205 9.12 -13.60 -29.92
N ASN A 206 8.36 -12.63 -29.39
CA ASN A 206 8.37 -11.26 -29.89
C ASN A 206 9.39 -10.41 -29.10
N GLU A 207 10.54 -10.17 -29.72
CA GLU A 207 11.63 -9.39 -29.11
C GLU A 207 11.23 -7.94 -28.84
N THR A 208 10.45 -7.32 -29.74
CA THR A 208 9.93 -5.96 -29.53
C THR A 208 9.06 -5.87 -28.28
N ALA A 209 8.16 -6.84 -28.06
CA ALA A 209 7.31 -6.88 -26.87
C ALA A 209 8.14 -7.06 -25.58
N ARG A 210 9.23 -7.85 -25.66
CA ARG A 210 10.19 -8.01 -24.55
C ARG A 210 10.91 -6.70 -24.25
N GLU A 211 11.46 -6.04 -25.26
CA GLU A 211 12.17 -4.77 -25.13
C GLU A 211 11.28 -3.66 -24.56
N GLU A 212 10.04 -3.55 -25.04
CA GLU A 212 9.08 -2.58 -24.54
C GLU A 212 8.73 -2.82 -23.07
N TYR A 213 8.50 -4.08 -22.69
CA TYR A 213 8.26 -4.46 -21.29
C TYR A 213 9.46 -4.09 -20.41
N LEU A 214 10.68 -4.46 -20.81
CA LEU A 214 11.90 -4.17 -20.06
C LEU A 214 12.15 -2.66 -19.92
N ARG A 215 11.93 -1.90 -21.00
CA ARG A 215 12.02 -0.44 -20.97
C ARG A 215 11.03 0.15 -19.97
N GLN A 216 9.77 -0.26 -20.03
CA GLN A 216 8.75 0.25 -19.11
C GLN A 216 9.02 -0.18 -17.66
N ARG A 217 9.54 -1.41 -17.44
CA ARG A 217 9.95 -1.88 -16.12
C ARG A 217 11.01 -0.97 -15.50
N ARG A 218 12.05 -0.59 -16.25
CA ARG A 218 13.10 0.34 -15.80
C ARG A 218 12.54 1.73 -15.47
N ILE A 219 11.63 2.24 -16.29
CA ILE A 219 10.94 3.52 -16.03
C ILE A 219 10.22 3.47 -14.68
N VAL A 220 9.42 2.42 -14.44
CA VAL A 220 8.67 2.28 -13.19
C VAL A 220 9.60 2.16 -11.97
N GLN A 221 10.67 1.37 -12.07
CA GLN A 221 11.67 1.26 -10.99
C GLN A 221 12.27 2.61 -10.62
N LYS A 222 12.71 3.37 -11.62
CA LYS A 222 13.29 4.69 -11.43
C LYS A 222 12.29 5.66 -10.79
N MET A 223 11.04 5.67 -11.27
CA MET A 223 9.98 6.49 -10.69
C MET A 223 9.75 6.17 -9.21
N ILE A 224 9.59 4.88 -8.86
CA ILE A 224 9.37 4.45 -7.47
C ILE A 224 10.54 4.88 -6.59
N GLN A 225 11.78 4.64 -7.03
CA GLN A 225 12.97 4.97 -6.25
C GLN A 225 13.09 6.48 -6.03
N GLN A 226 12.90 7.28 -7.07
CA GLN A 226 12.96 8.74 -6.99
C GLN A 226 11.88 9.28 -6.07
N THR A 227 10.62 8.85 -6.23
CA THR A 227 9.52 9.37 -5.41
C THR A 227 9.63 8.94 -3.95
N LYS A 228 10.04 7.71 -3.66
CA LYS A 228 10.38 7.29 -2.27
C LYS A 228 11.47 8.17 -1.69
N SER A 229 12.58 8.37 -2.40
CA SER A 229 13.70 9.18 -1.94
C SER A 229 13.28 10.62 -1.64
N THR A 230 12.62 11.28 -2.58
CA THR A 230 12.12 12.66 -2.41
C THR A 230 11.14 12.77 -1.23
N TYR A 231 10.23 11.80 -1.08
CA TYR A 231 9.27 11.80 0.00
C TYR A 231 9.94 11.69 1.37
N TYR A 232 10.80 10.68 1.57
CA TYR A 232 11.48 10.52 2.85
C TYR A 232 12.44 11.67 3.15
N GLN A 233 13.12 12.23 2.14
CA GLN A 233 13.93 13.44 2.31
C GLN A 233 13.08 14.63 2.80
N LYS A 234 11.87 14.81 2.27
CA LYS A 234 10.94 15.87 2.72
C LYS A 234 10.46 15.65 4.15
N LEU A 235 10.14 14.41 4.53
CA LEU A 235 9.83 14.03 5.91
C LEU A 235 10.98 14.38 6.86
N PHE A 236 12.21 13.97 6.54
CA PHE A 236 13.37 14.29 7.37
C PHE A 236 13.58 15.80 7.52
N LYS A 237 13.41 16.58 6.45
CA LYS A 237 13.50 18.05 6.50
C LYS A 237 12.41 18.71 7.34
N THR A 238 11.24 18.09 7.44
CA THR A 238 10.10 18.59 8.24
C THR A 238 10.16 18.14 9.70
N CYS A 239 10.95 17.13 10.03
CA CYS A 239 11.23 16.68 11.41
C CYS A 239 12.28 17.54 12.16
N SER A 240 12.46 18.81 11.80
CA SER A 240 13.40 19.74 12.45
C SER A 240 12.93 20.29 13.81
N GLY A 241 11.82 19.78 14.36
CA GLY A 241 11.39 20.03 15.74
C GLY A 241 12.04 19.05 16.71
N SER A 242 12.58 19.55 17.82
CA SER A 242 13.22 18.74 18.87
C SER A 242 12.36 17.55 19.31
N PRO A 243 12.95 16.39 19.62
CA PRO A 243 12.19 15.24 20.10
C PRO A 243 11.40 15.64 21.36
N ILE A 244 10.10 15.37 21.34
CA ILE A 244 9.26 15.48 22.54
C ILE A 244 9.84 14.49 23.55
N LYS A 245 10.43 15.01 24.65
CA LYS A 245 10.79 14.18 25.80
C LYS A 245 9.52 13.53 26.32
N VAL A 246 9.35 12.25 26.03
CA VAL A 246 8.35 11.43 26.71
C VAL A 246 8.90 11.20 28.11
N ASN A 247 8.39 11.93 29.09
CA ASN A 247 8.69 11.65 30.49
C ASN A 247 8.14 10.25 30.81
N LYS A 248 9.02 9.40 31.35
CA LYS A 248 8.67 8.09 31.89
C LYS A 248 7.84 8.25 33.15
#